data_AF-A0A8J7ZCC2-F1
#
_entry.id   AF-A0A8J7ZCC2-F1
#
_cell.length_a   1.000
_cell.length_b   1.000
_cell.length_c   1.000
_cell.angle_alpha   90.00
_cell.angle_beta   90.00
_cell.angle_gamma   90.00
#
_symmetry.space_group_name_H-M   'P 1'
#
loop_
_entity.id
_entity.type
_entity.pdbx_description
1 polymer ?
#
loop_
_entity_poly.entity_id
_entity_poly.type
_entity_poly.pdbx_seq_one_letter_code
_entity_poly.pdbx_strand_id
1 'polypeptide(L)'
;MANVLDTILAVMTITVPLLGGFFTSFMFYKRDLEKEPKKLVFTTFLWGLVAGALIIGITVPMFVGVDRLIERTNKEWAIILVMLAAVLIQVVIAESIKYYMFYSRCFCLKTQVDGLYDGFFYGALVGTGAGVVDAIVYAILATDWLEGLRITIIKTIRIPGTHALFTGIIGSYCAWNLLKGKRKIPGAIYAISLHSIWNISTYLIYHFIEEGIVFYVANYSLLIVYVVFMIVISGLMIKYDQKEFPEGAPDKLKAEGKCEI
;
A
#
# COMPACT_ATOMS: atom_id res chain seq x y z
N MET A 1 -34.03 -13.62 4.07
CA MET A 1 -33.96 -12.22 3.59
C MET A 1 -32.86 -11.55 4.39
N ALA A 2 -31.84 -11.00 3.75
CA ALA A 2 -30.91 -10.11 4.43
C ALA A 2 -31.73 -8.97 5.03
N ASN A 3 -31.55 -8.68 6.32
CA ASN A 3 -32.25 -7.55 6.91
C ASN A 3 -31.62 -6.24 6.36
N VAL A 4 -32.31 -5.11 6.52
CA VAL A 4 -31.82 -3.81 6.00
C VAL A 4 -30.42 -3.47 6.55
N LEU A 5 -30.13 -3.89 7.78
CA LEU A 5 -28.83 -3.68 8.42
C LEU A 5 -27.70 -4.44 7.71
N ASP A 6 -27.91 -5.71 7.35
CA ASP A 6 -26.93 -6.52 6.60
C ASP A 6 -26.59 -5.88 5.25
N THR A 7 -27.60 -5.31 4.58
CA THR A 7 -27.42 -4.61 3.30
C THR A 7 -26.60 -3.33 3.47
N ILE A 8 -26.92 -2.52 4.49
CA ILE A 8 -26.16 -1.30 4.80
C ILE A 8 -24.69 -1.65 5.08
N LEU A 9 -24.45 -2.69 5.87
CA LEU A 9 -23.10 -3.10 6.25
C LEU A 9 -22.31 -3.61 5.06
N ALA A 10 -22.91 -4.42 4.18
CA ALA A 10 -22.27 -4.86 2.93
C ALA A 10 -21.88 -3.67 2.03
N VAL A 11 -22.75 -2.66 1.93
CA VAL A 11 -22.46 -1.42 1.19
C VAL A 11 -21.31 -0.66 1.86
N MET A 12 -21.28 -0.54 3.19
CA MET A 12 -20.21 0.13 3.93
C MET A 12 -18.85 -0.56 3.75
N THR A 13 -18.81 -1.89 3.77
CA THR A 13 -17.58 -2.68 3.55
C THR A 13 -16.89 -2.34 2.23
N ILE A 14 -17.66 -1.96 1.19
CA ILE A 14 -17.12 -1.58 -0.12
C ILE A 14 -16.88 -0.06 -0.21
N THR A 15 -17.85 0.73 0.20
CA THR A 15 -17.84 2.19 0.01
C THR A 15 -16.82 2.90 0.90
N VAL A 16 -16.65 2.48 2.16
CA VAL A 16 -15.71 3.12 3.09
C VAL A 16 -14.25 2.99 2.61
N PRO A 17 -13.75 1.80 2.26
CA PRO A 17 -12.41 1.66 1.71
C PRO A 17 -12.21 2.45 0.42
N LEU A 18 -13.19 2.44 -0.50
CA LEU A 18 -13.10 3.23 -1.73
C LEU A 18 -12.97 4.72 -1.44
N LEU A 19 -13.80 5.26 -0.55
CA LEU A 19 -13.73 6.67 -0.13
C LEU A 19 -12.39 7.00 0.53
N GLY A 20 -11.88 6.13 1.41
CA GLY A 20 -10.57 6.31 2.02
C GLY A 20 -9.42 6.24 1.01
N GLY A 21 -9.53 5.36 0.02
CA GLY A 21 -8.60 5.29 -1.12
C GLY A 21 -8.60 6.59 -1.92
N PHE A 22 -9.78 7.07 -2.34
CA PHE A 22 -9.92 8.35 -3.04
C PHE A 22 -9.39 9.53 -2.22
N PHE A 23 -9.69 9.58 -0.92
CA PHE A 23 -9.17 10.61 -0.03
C PHE A 23 -7.64 10.57 0.05
N THR A 24 -7.05 9.37 0.17
CA THR A 24 -5.60 9.18 0.17
C THR A 24 -4.97 9.67 -1.13
N SER A 25 -5.52 9.27 -2.28
CA SER A 25 -5.08 9.71 -3.60
C SER A 25 -5.20 11.23 -3.76
N PHE A 26 -6.31 11.81 -3.30
CA PHE A 26 -6.56 13.26 -3.34
C PHE A 26 -5.56 14.04 -2.46
N MET A 27 -5.25 13.53 -1.27
CA MET A 27 -4.27 14.12 -0.37
C MET A 27 -2.89 14.20 -1.02
N PHE A 28 -2.42 13.13 -1.67
CA PHE A 28 -1.15 13.17 -2.40
C PHE A 28 -1.22 14.09 -3.62
N TYR A 29 -2.28 13.97 -4.42
CA TYR A 29 -2.49 14.86 -5.58
C TYR A 29 -2.51 16.35 -5.19
N LYS A 30 -2.95 16.70 -3.97
CA LYS A 30 -2.90 18.08 -3.49
C LYS A 30 -1.49 18.56 -3.12
N ARG A 31 -0.63 17.66 -2.62
CA ARG A 31 0.76 17.96 -2.24
C ARG A 31 1.69 18.09 -3.44
N ASP A 32 1.32 17.46 -4.54
CA ASP A 32 1.98 17.61 -5.83
C ASP A 32 2.03 19.09 -6.28
N LEU A 33 3.19 19.58 -6.66
CA LEU A 33 3.37 20.95 -7.12
C LEU A 33 2.93 21.09 -8.58
N GLU A 34 3.28 20.12 -9.41
CA GLU A 34 2.96 20.07 -10.83
C GLU A 34 1.87 19.03 -11.08
N LYS A 35 0.62 19.48 -11.28
CA LYS A 35 -0.51 18.55 -11.28
C LYS A 35 -0.44 17.51 -12.40
N GLU A 36 -0.34 16.26 -11.97
CA GLU A 36 -0.38 15.11 -12.88
C GLU A 36 -1.71 14.95 -13.64
N PRO A 37 -1.70 14.38 -14.85
CA PRO A 37 -2.92 14.16 -15.62
C PRO A 37 -3.93 13.27 -14.88
N LYS A 38 -5.15 13.77 -14.65
CA LYS A 38 -6.20 13.06 -13.89
C LYS A 38 -6.49 11.65 -14.43
N LYS A 39 -6.44 11.47 -15.76
CA LYS A 39 -6.62 10.14 -16.40
C LYS A 39 -5.54 9.18 -15.94
N LEU A 40 -4.30 9.64 -15.85
CA LEU A 40 -3.17 8.84 -15.43
C LEU A 40 -3.27 8.47 -13.95
N VAL A 41 -3.57 9.45 -13.09
CA VAL A 41 -3.87 9.25 -11.66
C VAL A 41 -4.94 8.17 -11.47
N PHE A 42 -6.07 8.28 -12.17
CA PHE A 42 -7.15 7.31 -12.08
C PHE A 42 -6.74 5.92 -12.57
N THR A 43 -6.09 5.82 -13.74
CA THR A 43 -5.65 4.52 -14.26
C THR A 43 -4.61 3.84 -13.38
N THR A 44 -3.69 4.59 -12.77
CA THR A 44 -2.68 4.03 -11.85
C THR A 44 -3.33 3.52 -10.57
N PHE A 45 -4.34 4.22 -10.05
CA PHE A 45 -5.14 3.72 -8.93
C PHE A 45 -5.87 2.41 -9.27
N LEU A 46 -6.47 2.31 -10.47
CA LEU A 46 -7.12 1.08 -10.94
C LEU A 46 -6.14 -0.10 -11.05
N TRP A 47 -4.92 0.14 -11.52
CA TRP A 47 -3.87 -0.88 -11.52
C TRP A 47 -3.49 -1.32 -10.10
N GLY A 48 -3.57 -0.43 -9.12
CA GLY A 48 -3.49 -0.79 -7.71
C GLY A 48 -4.59 -1.76 -7.28
N LEU A 49 -5.84 -1.55 -7.71
CA LEU A 49 -6.92 -2.51 -7.43
C LEU A 49 -6.63 -3.88 -8.05
N VAL A 50 -6.13 -3.92 -9.29
CA VAL A 50 -5.74 -5.18 -9.95
C VAL A 50 -4.60 -5.86 -9.19
N ALA A 51 -3.59 -5.11 -8.75
CA ALA A 51 -2.52 -5.62 -7.90
C ALA A 51 -3.06 -6.24 -6.61
N GLY A 52 -3.97 -5.53 -5.93
CA GLY A 52 -4.65 -6.02 -4.73
C GLY A 52 -5.40 -7.32 -4.97
N ALA A 53 -6.15 -7.42 -6.07
CA ALA A 53 -6.88 -8.64 -6.42
C ALA A 53 -5.95 -9.84 -6.65
N LEU A 54 -4.82 -9.64 -7.33
CA LEU A 54 -3.81 -10.68 -7.53
C LEU A 54 -3.15 -11.11 -6.21
N ILE A 55 -2.82 -10.15 -5.35
CA ILE A 55 -2.23 -10.42 -4.03
C ILE A 55 -3.19 -11.29 -3.24
N ILE A 56 -4.46 -10.87 -3.11
CA ILE A 56 -5.49 -11.63 -2.39
C ILE A 56 -5.70 -13.01 -2.99
N GLY A 57 -5.74 -13.12 -4.32
CA GLY A 57 -5.91 -14.40 -5.02
C GLY A 57 -4.81 -15.42 -4.71
N ILE A 58 -3.62 -14.95 -4.31
CA ILE A 58 -2.50 -15.81 -3.91
C ILE A 58 -2.47 -16.00 -2.39
N THR A 59 -2.66 -14.94 -1.62
CA THR A 59 -2.43 -14.95 -0.17
C THR A 59 -3.58 -15.61 0.59
N VAL A 60 -4.83 -15.47 0.16
CA VAL A 60 -5.96 -16.13 0.85
C VAL A 60 -5.84 -17.65 0.81
N PRO A 61 -5.62 -18.31 -0.35
CA PRO A 61 -5.37 -19.76 -0.37
C PRO A 61 -4.14 -20.18 0.43
N MET A 62 -3.09 -19.34 0.45
CA MET A 62 -1.90 -19.58 1.27
C MET A 62 -2.25 -19.62 2.76
N PHE A 63 -3.04 -18.66 3.26
CA PHE A 63 -3.47 -18.64 4.67
C PHE A 63 -4.39 -19.81 5.01
N VAL A 64 -5.28 -20.24 4.11
CA VAL A 64 -6.05 -21.48 4.30
C VAL A 64 -5.13 -22.71 4.46
N GLY A 65 -4.01 -22.75 3.72
CA GLY A 65 -3.00 -23.79 3.89
C GLY A 65 -2.26 -23.70 5.23
N VAL A 66 -1.97 -22.48 5.69
CA VAL A 66 -1.34 -22.19 6.99
C VAL A 66 -2.26 -22.61 8.14
N ASP A 67 -3.55 -22.29 8.08
CA ASP A 67 -4.53 -22.65 9.11
C ASP A 67 -4.58 -24.17 9.31
N ARG A 68 -4.62 -24.95 8.21
CA ARG A 68 -4.56 -26.42 8.25
C ARG A 68 -3.26 -26.97 8.83
N LEU A 69 -2.15 -26.26 8.67
CA LEU A 69 -0.87 -26.63 9.27
C LEU A 69 -0.87 -26.35 10.78
N ILE A 70 -1.45 -25.21 11.19
CA ILE A 70 -1.60 -24.82 12.60
C ILE A 70 -2.49 -25.81 13.35
N GLU A 71 -3.62 -26.24 12.77
CA GLU A 71 -4.50 -27.27 13.36
C GLU A 71 -3.78 -28.59 13.66
N ARG A 72 -2.70 -28.90 12.93
CA ARG A 72 -1.88 -30.10 13.12
C ARG A 72 -0.68 -29.88 14.02
N THR A 73 -0.49 -28.67 14.51
CA THR A 73 0.69 -28.25 15.29
C THR A 73 0.33 -28.11 16.77
N ASN A 74 0.92 -28.95 17.61
CA ASN A 74 0.60 -28.98 19.05
C ASN A 74 1.49 -28.06 19.92
N LYS A 75 2.51 -27.43 19.34
CA LYS A 75 3.48 -26.60 20.09
C LYS A 75 3.26 -25.12 19.76
N GLU A 76 2.96 -24.32 20.77
CA GLU A 76 2.68 -22.88 20.63
C GLU A 76 3.81 -22.11 19.92
N TRP A 77 5.07 -22.34 20.29
CA TRP A 77 6.21 -21.70 19.62
C TRP A 77 6.28 -22.02 18.12
N ALA A 78 5.83 -23.20 17.70
CA ALA A 78 5.83 -23.60 16.30
C ALA A 78 4.73 -22.88 15.52
N ILE A 79 3.55 -22.66 16.14
CA ILE A 79 2.47 -21.84 15.57
C ILE A 79 2.95 -20.41 15.33
N ILE A 80 3.65 -19.81 16.30
CA ILE A 80 4.22 -18.47 16.18
C ILE A 80 5.18 -18.39 14.99
N LEU A 81 6.10 -19.35 14.86
CA LEU A 81 7.06 -19.37 13.75
C LEU A 81 6.39 -19.55 12.38
N VAL A 82 5.38 -20.42 12.29
CA VAL A 82 4.60 -20.61 11.05
C VAL A 82 3.90 -19.32 10.66
N MET A 83 3.26 -18.63 11.62
CA MET A 83 2.58 -17.36 11.34
C MET A 83 3.56 -16.25 10.94
N LEU A 84 4.71 -16.13 11.63
CA LEU A 84 5.75 -15.16 11.25
C LEU A 84 6.28 -15.43 9.82
N ALA A 85 6.48 -16.69 9.46
CA ALA A 85 6.91 -17.07 8.11
C ALA A 85 5.82 -16.73 7.07
N ALA A 86 4.56 -17.08 7.34
CA ALA A 86 3.44 -16.79 6.45
C ALA A 86 3.28 -15.29 6.21
N VAL A 87 3.36 -14.49 7.27
CA VAL A 87 3.28 -13.04 7.22
C VAL A 87 4.43 -12.43 6.41
N LEU A 88 5.66 -12.92 6.57
CA LEU A 88 6.81 -12.47 5.78
C LEU A 88 6.65 -12.83 4.29
N ILE A 89 6.21 -14.05 3.98
CA ILE A 89 5.96 -14.48 2.61
C ILE A 89 4.87 -13.62 1.97
N GLN A 90 3.78 -13.33 2.70
CA GLN A 90 2.73 -12.41 2.25
C GLN A 90 3.31 -11.04 1.87
N VAL A 91 4.19 -10.47 2.70
CA VAL A 91 4.82 -9.17 2.43
C VAL A 91 5.65 -9.20 1.15
N VAL A 92 6.47 -10.23 0.96
CA VAL A 92 7.30 -10.37 -0.24
C VAL A 92 6.43 -10.47 -1.49
N ILE A 93 5.37 -11.28 -1.45
CA ILE A 93 4.41 -11.42 -2.56
C ILE A 93 3.75 -10.06 -2.85
N ALA A 94 3.25 -9.40 -1.80
CA ALA A 94 2.51 -8.14 -1.92
C ALA A 94 3.35 -7.02 -2.53
N GLU A 95 4.55 -6.78 -2.02
CA GLU A 95 5.43 -5.72 -2.55
C GLU A 95 6.00 -6.08 -3.92
N SER A 96 6.24 -7.36 -4.22
CA SER A 96 6.73 -7.78 -5.54
C SER A 96 5.67 -7.59 -6.64
N ILE A 97 4.40 -7.91 -6.36
CA ILE A 97 3.30 -7.70 -7.31
C ILE A 97 3.07 -6.21 -7.53
N LYS A 98 3.06 -5.40 -6.46
CA LYS A 98 2.92 -3.93 -6.58
C LYS A 98 4.10 -3.31 -7.33
N TYR A 99 5.33 -3.77 -7.06
CA TYR A 99 6.51 -3.38 -7.82
C TYR A 99 6.33 -3.68 -9.31
N TYR A 100 5.91 -4.88 -9.67
CA TYR A 100 5.71 -5.27 -11.06
C TYR A 100 4.59 -4.47 -11.75
N MET A 101 3.46 -4.26 -11.07
CA MET A 101 2.34 -3.46 -11.60
C MET A 101 2.72 -2.01 -11.80
N PHE A 102 3.47 -1.43 -10.85
CA PHE A 102 4.01 -0.10 -10.99
C PHE A 102 5.05 -0.05 -12.13
N TYR A 103 6.02 -0.96 -12.16
CA TYR A 103 7.10 -0.97 -13.15
C TYR A 103 6.62 -1.18 -14.59
N SER A 104 5.66 -2.10 -14.80
CA SER A 104 5.03 -2.32 -16.11
C SER A 104 4.34 -1.04 -16.61
N ARG A 105 3.80 -0.21 -15.72
CA ARG A 105 3.25 1.10 -16.07
C ARG A 105 4.31 2.20 -16.18
N CYS A 106 5.39 2.14 -15.40
CA CYS A 106 6.48 3.12 -15.44
C CYS A 106 7.13 3.28 -16.80
N PHE A 107 7.17 2.23 -17.62
CA PHE A 107 7.63 2.36 -19.01
C PHE A 107 6.77 3.31 -19.84
N CYS A 108 5.47 3.41 -19.54
CA CYS A 108 4.57 4.39 -20.13
C CYS A 108 4.58 5.75 -19.40
N LEU A 109 5.13 5.82 -18.18
CA LEU A 109 5.24 7.04 -17.37
C LEU A 109 6.58 7.76 -17.55
N LYS A 110 7.51 7.24 -18.36
CA LYS A 110 8.86 7.80 -18.50
C LYS A 110 8.86 9.28 -18.90
N THR A 111 7.81 9.75 -19.56
CA THR A 111 7.63 11.14 -19.99
C THR A 111 6.86 12.02 -19.01
N GLN A 112 6.44 11.46 -17.87
CA GLN A 112 5.64 12.14 -16.84
C GLN A 112 6.33 12.11 -15.47
N VAL A 113 7.49 11.46 -15.36
CA VAL A 113 8.27 11.43 -14.12
C VAL A 113 9.40 12.43 -14.27
N ASP A 114 9.20 13.61 -13.69
CA ASP A 114 10.11 14.74 -13.74
C ASP A 114 10.86 14.89 -12.40
N GLY A 115 10.32 14.34 -11.31
CA GLY A 115 10.92 14.31 -9.97
C GLY A 115 10.83 12.96 -9.23
N LEU A 116 11.44 12.90 -8.04
CA LEU A 116 11.31 11.75 -7.13
C LEU A 116 9.89 11.63 -6.55
N TYR A 117 9.24 12.78 -6.32
CA TYR A 117 7.88 12.85 -5.81
C TYR A 117 6.86 12.25 -6.77
N ASP A 118 7.01 12.44 -8.08
CA ASP A 118 6.08 11.86 -9.07
C ASP A 118 6.14 10.34 -9.03
N GLY A 119 7.36 9.80 -8.96
CA GLY A 119 7.58 8.37 -8.70
C GLY A 119 6.90 7.92 -7.42
N PHE A 120 7.10 8.66 -6.32
CA PHE A 120 6.44 8.38 -5.05
C PHE A 120 4.93 8.41 -5.16
N PHE A 121 4.37 9.41 -5.83
CA PHE A 121 2.94 9.62 -5.97
C PHE A 121 2.30 8.49 -6.77
N TYR A 122 2.83 8.15 -7.93
CA TYR A 122 2.32 7.02 -8.73
C TYR A 122 2.48 5.69 -7.99
N GLY A 123 3.58 5.47 -7.29
CA GLY A 123 3.75 4.30 -6.42
C GLY A 123 2.71 4.26 -5.31
N ALA A 124 2.45 5.40 -4.67
CA ALA A 124 1.45 5.54 -3.63
C ALA A 124 0.03 5.28 -4.15
N LEU A 125 -0.30 5.64 -5.40
CA LEU A 125 -1.59 5.30 -6.01
C LEU A 125 -1.78 3.80 -6.21
N VAL A 126 -0.76 3.09 -6.70
CA VAL A 126 -0.79 1.62 -6.82
C VAL A 126 -0.95 0.98 -5.43
N GLY A 127 -0.18 1.43 -4.45
CA GLY A 127 -0.29 0.99 -3.07
C GLY A 127 -1.69 1.24 -2.49
N THR A 128 -2.24 2.43 -2.71
CA THR A 128 -3.57 2.82 -2.23
C THR A 128 -4.64 1.89 -2.79
N GLY A 129 -4.65 1.65 -4.11
CA GLY A 129 -5.61 0.71 -4.72
C GLY A 129 -5.49 -0.70 -4.15
N ALA A 130 -4.27 -1.20 -3.96
CA ALA A 130 -4.08 -2.53 -3.34
C ALA A 130 -4.61 -2.56 -1.89
N GLY A 131 -4.39 -1.49 -1.13
CA GLY A 131 -4.91 -1.35 0.24
C GLY A 131 -6.44 -1.27 0.32
N VAL A 132 -7.10 -0.71 -0.69
CA VAL A 132 -8.58 -0.73 -0.79
C VAL A 132 -9.09 -2.15 -0.91
N VAL A 133 -8.51 -2.96 -1.81
CA VAL A 133 -8.91 -4.36 -1.98
C VAL A 133 -8.63 -5.17 -0.71
N ASP A 134 -7.46 -4.96 -0.09
CA ASP A 134 -7.11 -5.60 1.18
C ASP A 134 -8.11 -5.30 2.30
N ALA A 135 -8.54 -4.03 2.44
CA ALA A 135 -9.55 -3.63 3.42
C ALA A 135 -10.91 -4.30 3.18
N ILE A 136 -11.37 -4.33 1.92
CA ILE A 136 -12.65 -4.95 1.53
C ILE A 136 -12.63 -6.45 1.83
N VAL A 137 -11.59 -7.15 1.38
CA VAL A 137 -11.53 -8.62 1.49
C VAL A 137 -11.44 -9.06 2.95
N TYR A 138 -10.61 -8.40 3.76
CA TYR A 138 -10.52 -8.76 5.18
C TYR A 138 -11.83 -8.48 5.94
N ALA A 139 -12.58 -7.47 5.54
CA ALA A 139 -13.91 -7.23 6.13
C ALA A 139 -14.93 -8.28 5.70
N ILE A 140 -14.84 -8.82 4.48
CA ILE A 140 -15.68 -9.94 4.00
C ILE A 140 -15.32 -11.25 4.74
N LEU A 141 -14.05 -11.45 5.07
CA LEU A 141 -13.55 -12.63 5.78
C LEU A 141 -13.75 -12.57 7.31
N ALA A 142 -14.34 -11.49 7.84
CA ALA A 142 -14.60 -11.34 9.26
C ALA A 142 -15.63 -12.36 9.76
N THR A 143 -15.54 -12.73 11.04
CA THR A 143 -16.41 -13.75 11.65
C THR A 143 -17.83 -13.24 11.86
N ASP A 144 -17.98 -11.94 12.14
CA ASP A 144 -19.26 -11.28 12.29
C ASP A 144 -19.25 -9.86 11.69
N TRP A 145 -20.42 -9.24 11.63
CA TRP A 145 -20.60 -7.94 11.02
C TRP A 145 -19.93 -6.79 11.76
N LEU A 146 -19.83 -6.88 13.09
CA LEU A 146 -19.22 -5.84 13.92
C LEU A 146 -17.71 -5.88 13.76
N GLU A 147 -17.13 -7.08 13.71
CA GLU A 147 -15.74 -7.30 13.34
C GLU A 147 -15.47 -6.79 11.92
N GLY A 148 -16.31 -7.13 10.95
CA GLY A 148 -16.18 -6.66 9.56
C GLY A 148 -16.18 -5.13 9.46
N LEU A 149 -17.07 -4.45 10.20
CA LEU A 149 -17.09 -2.99 10.27
C LEU A 149 -15.82 -2.41 10.92
N ARG A 150 -15.36 -3.00 12.03
CA ARG A 150 -14.12 -2.59 12.71
C ARG A 150 -12.92 -2.73 11.79
N ILE A 151 -12.77 -3.88 11.13
CA ILE A 151 -11.73 -4.15 10.15
C ILE A 151 -11.77 -3.14 9.01
N THR A 152 -12.97 -2.88 8.46
CA THR A 152 -13.17 -1.91 7.38
C THR A 152 -12.62 -0.54 7.77
N ILE A 153 -13.02 0.00 8.92
CA ILE A 153 -12.60 1.32 9.39
C ILE A 153 -11.08 1.35 9.63
N ILE A 154 -10.58 0.38 10.39
CA ILE A 154 -9.18 0.31 10.80
C ILE A 154 -8.27 0.19 9.57
N LYS A 155 -8.57 -0.74 8.64
CA LYS A 155 -7.75 -0.93 7.44
C LYS A 155 -7.81 0.28 6.53
N THR A 156 -8.98 0.91 6.38
CA THR A 156 -9.12 2.13 5.56
C THR A 156 -8.24 3.27 6.06
N ILE A 157 -8.23 3.54 7.37
CA ILE A 157 -7.42 4.60 7.97
C ILE A 157 -5.91 4.29 7.85
N ARG A 158 -5.53 3.01 7.79
CA ARG A 158 -4.13 2.58 7.66
C ARG A 158 -3.56 2.78 6.26
N ILE A 159 -4.38 2.87 5.21
CA ILE A 159 -3.92 2.90 3.81
C ILE A 159 -2.81 3.93 3.55
N PRO A 160 -2.91 5.22 3.97
CA PRO A 160 -1.89 6.23 3.68
C PRO A 160 -0.52 5.92 4.30
N GLY A 161 -0.51 5.44 5.55
CA GLY A 161 0.72 5.16 6.30
C GLY A 161 1.35 3.81 5.94
N THR A 162 0.61 2.91 5.28
CA THR A 162 1.07 1.54 4.99
C THR A 162 1.23 1.33 3.50
N HIS A 163 0.20 0.82 2.82
CA HIS A 163 0.29 0.43 1.41
C HIS A 163 0.76 1.58 0.51
N ALA A 164 0.23 2.80 0.72
CA ALA A 164 0.62 3.97 -0.06
C ALA A 164 2.08 4.36 0.20
N LEU A 165 2.53 4.36 1.46
CA LEU A 165 3.91 4.65 1.82
C LEU A 165 4.90 3.64 1.22
N PHE A 166 4.67 2.34 1.40
CA PHE A 166 5.62 1.30 0.99
C PHE A 166 5.80 1.29 -0.52
N THR A 167 4.70 1.35 -1.26
CA THR A 167 4.76 1.37 -2.72
C THR A 167 5.17 2.74 -3.26
N GLY A 168 4.92 3.83 -2.52
CA GLY A 168 5.51 5.13 -2.83
C GLY A 168 7.04 5.12 -2.75
N ILE A 169 7.63 4.47 -1.75
CA ILE A 169 9.10 4.30 -1.67
C ILE A 169 9.62 3.51 -2.87
N ILE A 170 8.94 2.43 -3.27
CA ILE A 170 9.27 1.72 -4.51
C ILE A 170 9.31 2.69 -5.69
N GLY A 171 8.25 3.49 -5.82
CA GLY A 171 8.11 4.42 -6.92
C GLY A 171 9.16 5.53 -6.97
N SER A 172 9.52 6.10 -5.82
CA SER A 172 10.58 7.11 -5.76
C SER A 172 11.94 6.56 -6.17
N TYR A 173 12.26 5.31 -5.81
CA TYR A 173 13.52 4.68 -6.24
C TYR A 173 13.52 4.33 -7.73
N CYS A 174 12.38 3.94 -8.28
CA CYS A 174 12.25 3.78 -9.73
C CYS A 174 12.43 5.10 -10.47
N ALA A 175 11.84 6.20 -9.98
CA ALA A 175 12.04 7.54 -10.53
C ALA A 175 13.51 7.96 -10.44
N TRP A 176 14.15 7.74 -9.29
CA TRP A 176 15.58 8.04 -9.13
C TRP A 176 16.44 7.29 -10.15
N ASN A 177 16.16 5.99 -10.34
CA ASN A 177 16.87 5.20 -11.33
C ASN A 177 16.60 5.67 -12.77
N LEU A 178 15.39 6.13 -13.07
CA LEU A 178 15.04 6.70 -14.37
C LEU A 178 15.80 8.02 -14.62
N LEU A 179 15.78 8.94 -13.66
CA LEU A 179 16.30 10.30 -13.78
C LEU A 179 17.84 10.37 -13.71
N LYS A 180 18.47 9.53 -12.89
CA LYS A 180 19.92 9.61 -12.61
C LYS A 180 20.68 8.33 -12.97
N GLY A 181 20.02 7.29 -13.50
CA GLY A 181 20.67 6.02 -13.87
C GLY A 181 21.29 5.24 -12.70
N LYS A 182 20.89 5.53 -11.46
CA LYS A 182 21.47 4.93 -10.24
C LYS A 182 20.50 3.97 -9.54
N ARG A 183 21.03 2.78 -9.20
CA ARG A 183 20.52 1.73 -8.27
C ARG A 183 19.03 1.37 -8.38
N LYS A 184 18.74 0.28 -9.08
CA LYS A 184 17.40 -0.37 -9.21
C LYS A 184 16.88 -1.06 -7.94
N ILE A 185 17.78 -1.45 -7.04
CA ILE A 185 17.54 -2.47 -5.99
C ILE A 185 17.01 -1.94 -4.63
N PRO A 186 17.28 -0.71 -4.15
CA PRO A 186 16.97 -0.40 -2.75
C PRO A 186 15.47 -0.26 -2.43
N GLY A 187 14.66 0.25 -3.36
CA GLY A 187 13.26 0.61 -3.07
C GLY A 187 12.39 -0.56 -2.63
N ALA A 188 12.47 -1.69 -3.34
CA ALA A 188 11.72 -2.89 -2.99
C ALA A 188 12.20 -3.48 -1.65
N ILE A 189 13.50 -3.46 -1.38
CA ILE A 189 14.05 -3.93 -0.10
C ILE A 189 13.52 -3.06 1.05
N TYR A 190 13.57 -1.73 0.94
CA TYR A 190 13.04 -0.85 1.98
C TYR A 190 11.54 -1.03 2.19
N ALA A 191 10.76 -1.16 1.12
CA ALA A 191 9.33 -1.40 1.21
C ALA A 191 9.01 -2.74 1.90
N ILE A 192 9.70 -3.82 1.51
CA ILE A 192 9.57 -5.14 2.14
C ILE A 192 9.96 -5.07 3.62
N SER A 193 11.06 -4.39 3.96
CA SER A 193 11.49 -4.26 5.35
C SER A 193 10.48 -3.50 6.20
N LEU A 194 9.99 -2.35 5.73
CA LEU A 194 8.99 -1.56 6.45
C LEU A 194 7.66 -2.30 6.61
N HIS A 195 7.20 -2.95 5.54
CA HIS A 195 5.97 -3.74 5.59
C HIS A 195 6.13 -4.99 6.47
N SER A 196 7.31 -5.63 6.47
CA SER A 196 7.61 -6.73 7.38
C SER A 196 7.58 -6.28 8.84
N ILE A 197 8.19 -5.13 9.16
CA ILE A 197 8.14 -4.55 10.51
C ILE A 197 6.68 -4.28 10.89
N TRP A 198 5.90 -3.64 10.02
CA TRP A 198 4.48 -3.39 10.25
C TRP A 198 3.70 -4.68 10.54
N ASN A 199 3.81 -5.70 9.69
CA ASN A 199 3.03 -6.92 9.86
C ASN A 199 3.51 -7.76 11.06
N ILE A 200 4.81 -7.86 11.29
CA ILE A 200 5.35 -8.56 12.47
C ILE A 200 4.90 -7.84 13.74
N SER A 201 5.05 -6.51 13.83
CA SER A 201 4.63 -5.75 15.00
C SER A 201 3.13 -5.89 15.26
N THR A 202 2.30 -5.82 14.23
CA THR A 202 0.84 -5.97 14.40
C THR A 202 0.45 -7.40 14.80
N TYR A 203 1.14 -8.42 14.27
CA TYR A 203 0.96 -9.81 14.71
C TYR A 203 1.37 -10.02 16.17
N LEU A 204 2.55 -9.53 16.58
CA LEU A 204 3.02 -9.66 17.96
C LEU A 204 2.15 -8.89 18.94
N ILE A 205 1.69 -7.69 18.56
CA ILE A 205 0.71 -6.91 19.36
C ILE A 205 -0.58 -7.70 19.53
N TYR A 206 -1.11 -8.29 18.45
CA TYR A 206 -2.32 -9.12 18.53
C TYR A 206 -2.14 -10.37 19.39
N HIS A 207 -0.98 -11.03 19.29
CA HIS A 207 -0.71 -12.29 19.97
C HIS A 207 -0.43 -12.12 21.47
N PHE A 208 0.28 -11.06 21.88
CA PHE A 208 0.71 -10.87 23.28
C PHE A 208 -0.12 -9.85 24.07
N ILE A 209 -0.94 -9.02 23.43
CA ILE A 209 -1.74 -8.00 24.11
C ILE A 209 -3.22 -8.39 24.03
N GLU A 210 -3.69 -9.07 25.09
CA GLU A 210 -5.09 -9.49 25.23
C GLU A 210 -6.02 -8.33 25.61
N GLU A 211 -5.49 -7.30 26.27
CA GLU A 211 -6.25 -6.13 26.70
C GLU A 211 -6.65 -5.26 25.51
N GLY A 212 -7.94 -5.28 25.16
CA GLY A 212 -8.45 -4.65 23.93
C GLY A 212 -8.08 -3.17 23.78
N ILE A 213 -8.12 -2.38 24.85
CA ILE A 213 -7.74 -0.96 24.78
C ILE A 213 -6.25 -0.76 24.54
N VAL A 214 -5.40 -1.58 25.16
CA VAL A 214 -3.95 -1.53 25.00
C VAL A 214 -3.57 -1.96 23.58
N PHE A 215 -4.24 -2.98 23.04
CA PHE A 215 -4.10 -3.42 21.65
C PHE A 215 -4.37 -2.28 20.67
N TYR A 216 -5.50 -1.58 20.82
CA TYR A 216 -5.84 -0.46 19.93
C TYR A 216 -4.86 0.69 20.06
N VAL A 217 -4.49 1.09 21.29
CA VAL A 217 -3.52 2.17 21.52
C VAL A 217 -2.16 1.85 20.89
N ALA A 218 -1.64 0.64 21.10
CA ALA A 218 -0.38 0.22 20.51
C ALA A 218 -0.43 0.24 18.98
N ASN A 219 -1.52 -0.26 18.41
CA ASN A 219 -1.70 -0.33 16.97
C ASN A 219 -1.84 1.06 16.32
N TYR A 220 -2.66 1.95 16.89
CA TYR A 220 -2.80 3.32 16.40
C TYR A 220 -1.53 4.16 16.61
N SER A 221 -0.77 3.91 17.67
CA SER A 221 0.52 4.57 17.87
C SER A 221 1.51 4.20 16.77
N LEU A 222 1.59 2.91 16.41
CA LEU A 222 2.38 2.45 15.28
C LEU A 222 1.92 3.08 13.96
N LEU A 223 0.59 3.17 13.74
CA LEU A 223 0.03 3.84 12.57
C LEU A 223 0.45 5.31 12.49
N ILE A 224 0.38 6.05 13.59
CA ILE A 224 0.78 7.46 13.64
C ILE A 224 2.24 7.62 13.22
N VAL A 225 3.15 6.76 13.71
CA VAL A 225 4.57 6.78 13.31
C VAL A 225 4.71 6.65 11.79
N TYR A 226 3.99 5.72 11.17
CA TYR A 226 4.06 5.47 9.73
C TYR A 226 3.42 6.61 8.91
N VAL A 227 2.31 7.19 9.37
CA VAL A 227 1.69 8.35 8.71
C VAL A 227 2.60 9.58 8.81
N VAL A 228 3.20 9.84 9.98
CA VAL A 228 4.16 10.93 10.15
C VAL A 228 5.37 10.71 9.25
N PHE A 229 5.91 9.49 9.20
CA PHE A 229 7.02 9.15 8.32
C PHE A 229 6.67 9.40 6.85
N MET A 230 5.46 9.01 6.41
CA MET A 230 4.95 9.30 5.07
C MET A 230 4.87 10.80 4.77
N ILE A 231 4.37 11.61 5.71
CA ILE A 231 4.27 13.07 5.53
C ILE A 231 5.66 13.70 5.44
N VAL A 232 6.59 13.26 6.29
CA VAL A 232 7.97 13.76 6.31
C VAL A 232 8.70 13.38 5.02
N ILE A 233 8.70 12.10 4.63
CA ILE A 233 9.47 11.65 3.47
C ILE A 233 8.96 12.26 2.16
N SER A 234 7.63 12.35 2.00
CA SER A 234 7.04 13.02 0.83
C SER A 234 7.37 14.52 0.80
N GLY A 235 7.39 15.19 1.96
CA GLY A 235 7.79 16.60 2.05
C GLY A 235 9.27 16.81 1.74
N LEU A 236 10.14 15.87 2.15
CA LEU A 236 11.57 15.90 1.80
C LEU A 236 11.80 15.69 0.30
N MET A 237 11.04 14.79 -0.34
CA MET A 237 11.09 14.57 -1.79
C MET A 237 10.68 15.83 -2.56
N ILE A 238 9.57 16.48 -2.18
CA ILE A 238 9.14 17.74 -2.81
C ILE A 238 10.25 18.79 -2.70
N LYS A 239 10.85 18.97 -1.52
CA LYS A 239 11.96 19.93 -1.33
C LYS A 239 13.20 19.56 -2.14
N TYR A 240 13.47 18.27 -2.28
CA TYR A 240 14.59 17.78 -3.10
C TYR A 240 14.35 18.08 -4.58
N ASP A 241 13.15 17.80 -5.07
CA ASP A 241 12.80 18.03 -6.47
C ASP A 241 12.86 19.52 -6.83
N GLN A 242 12.34 20.40 -5.96
CA GLN A 242 12.48 21.86 -6.14
C GLN A 242 13.94 22.33 -6.25
N LYS A 243 14.88 21.64 -5.59
CA LYS A 243 16.31 22.00 -5.60
C LYS A 243 17.04 21.44 -6.81
N GLU A 244 16.73 20.20 -7.20
CA GLU A 244 17.49 19.43 -8.19
C GLU A 244 16.88 19.47 -9.60
N PHE A 245 15.57 19.70 -9.68
CA PHE A 245 14.77 19.77 -10.91
C PHE A 245 13.89 21.03 -10.88
N PRO A 246 14.47 22.25 -10.83
CA PRO A 246 13.68 23.48 -10.78
C PRO A 246 12.84 23.66 -12.06
N GLU A 247 11.60 24.13 -11.89
CA GLU A 247 10.67 24.47 -12.96
C GLU A 247 11.37 25.29 -14.07
N GLY A 248 11.37 24.78 -15.30
CA GLY A 248 11.95 25.45 -16.48
C GLY A 248 13.35 24.99 -16.92
N ALA A 249 13.94 23.94 -16.32
CA ALA A 249 15.14 23.31 -16.88
C ALA A 249 14.81 22.59 -18.22
N PRO A 250 15.55 22.84 -19.32
CA PRO A 250 15.18 22.32 -20.63
C PRO A 250 15.21 20.79 -20.69
N ASP A 251 14.09 20.22 -21.12
CA ASP A 251 13.83 18.81 -21.28
C ASP A 251 14.86 18.10 -22.16
N LYS A 252 15.73 17.30 -21.56
CA LYS A 252 16.47 16.26 -22.30
C LYS A 252 15.67 14.95 -22.46
N LEU A 253 14.55 14.78 -21.75
CA LEU A 253 13.80 13.51 -21.73
C LEU A 253 12.45 13.57 -22.47
N LYS A 254 11.84 14.74 -22.69
CA LYS A 254 10.56 14.85 -23.43
C LYS A 254 10.66 14.57 -24.94
N ALA A 255 11.87 14.48 -25.48
CA ALA A 255 12.09 14.26 -26.92
C ALA A 255 11.94 12.79 -27.38
N GLU A 256 12.05 11.80 -26.50
CA GLU A 256 12.29 10.39 -26.94
C GLU A 256 11.16 9.39 -26.63
N GLY A 257 10.05 9.81 -26.00
CA GLY A 257 9.11 8.85 -25.38
C GLY A 257 7.63 9.04 -25.70
N LYS A 258 7.23 9.27 -26.96
CA LYS A 258 5.79 9.24 -27.29
C LYS A 258 5.25 7.81 -27.19
N CYS A 259 4.56 7.50 -26.11
CA CYS A 259 3.66 6.36 -26.03
C CYS A 259 2.28 6.87 -26.46
N GLU A 260 1.92 6.62 -27.71
CA GLU A 260 0.56 6.88 -28.20
C GLU A 260 -0.40 5.94 -27.44
N ILE A 261 -1.48 6.54 -26.90
CA ILE A 261 -2.53 5.89 -26.10
C ILE A 261 -3.45 5.07 -27.01
#